data_AF-D1MXA8-F1
#
_entry.id   AF-D1MXA8-F1
#
_cell.length_a   1.000
_cell.length_b   1.000
_cell.length_c   1.000
_cell.angle_alpha   90.00
_cell.angle_beta   90.00
_cell.angle_gamma   90.00
#
_symmetry.space_group_name_H-M   'P 1'
#
loop_
_entity.id
_entity.type
_entity.pdbx_description
1 polymer ?
#
loop_
_entity_poly.entity_id
_entity_poly.type
_entity_poly.pdbx_seq_one_letter_code
_entity_poly.pdbx_strand_id
1 'polypeptide(L)'
;MKLRLTGAAFFLFCAGLSCANIGDDEDSSEYGVVDGDVGTNCTCGIANKEDERIVGGEEAKKNEYPMIAELSVYGESHMCGGTIITKRHVVTAAHCAFYPKSLDPLPKDIIDVHVGIHEVLGERAFEGGQKFAI
;
A
#
# COMPACT_ATOMS: atom_id res chain seq x y z
N MET A 1 1.68 14.24 -18.44
CA MET A 1 2.17 14.67 -17.11
C MET A 1 1.56 13.76 -16.05
N LYS A 2 2.27 13.39 -14.95
CA LYS A 2 1.74 13.05 -13.59
C LYS A 2 2.37 11.88 -12.84
N LEU A 3 3.26 12.23 -11.91
CA LEU A 3 3.19 11.80 -10.52
C LEU A 3 4.28 12.53 -9.75
N ARG A 4 3.89 13.47 -8.88
CA ARG A 4 4.72 13.88 -7.77
C ARG A 4 4.12 13.27 -6.50
N LEU A 5 4.42 11.99 -6.27
CA LEU A 5 4.28 11.42 -4.93
C LEU A 5 5.50 11.86 -4.14
N THR A 6 5.30 12.63 -3.08
CA THR A 6 6.36 12.97 -2.13
C THR A 6 6.74 11.70 -1.36
N GLY A 7 7.73 10.97 -1.88
CA GLY A 7 8.48 9.92 -1.17
C GLY A 7 7.84 8.53 -1.17
N ALA A 8 8.42 7.59 -1.92
CA ALA A 8 8.28 6.15 -1.68
C ALA A 8 9.45 5.41 -2.35
N ALA A 9 10.32 4.79 -1.54
CA ALA A 9 11.37 3.91 -2.02
C ALA A 9 10.82 2.49 -2.21
N PHE A 10 10.87 2.01 -3.45
CA PHE A 10 10.67 0.62 -3.86
C PHE A 10 11.74 -0.27 -3.21
N PHE A 11 11.38 -1.36 -2.51
CA PHE A 11 12.10 -2.65 -2.53
C PHE A 11 11.32 -3.72 -1.74
N LEU A 12 11.10 -4.88 -2.38
CA LEU A 12 10.70 -6.15 -1.77
C LEU A 12 11.79 -6.64 -0.79
N PHE A 13 11.40 -7.28 0.32
CA PHE A 13 12.34 -8.10 1.11
C PHE A 13 11.76 -9.48 1.43
N CYS A 14 12.50 -10.50 1.03
CA CYS A 14 12.53 -11.80 1.69
C CYS A 14 13.76 -11.81 2.61
N ALA A 15 13.55 -11.97 3.92
CA ALA A 15 14.59 -12.35 4.86
C ALA A 15 13.97 -13.38 5.80
N GLY A 16 14.37 -14.65 5.62
CA GLY A 16 13.77 -15.79 6.31
C GLY A 16 14.16 -15.90 7.79
N LEU A 17 13.26 -16.49 8.57
CA LEU A 17 13.48 -17.78 9.26
C LEU A 17 12.15 -18.23 9.87
N SER A 18 11.77 -19.49 9.63
CA SER A 18 10.68 -20.25 10.25
C SER A 18 9.23 -19.92 9.86
N CYS A 19 8.81 -20.42 8.70
CA CYS A 19 7.41 -20.77 8.43
C CYS A 19 7.02 -21.95 9.34
N ALA A 20 6.09 -21.75 10.28
CA ALA A 20 5.43 -22.86 10.94
C ALA A 20 3.99 -22.49 11.36
N ASN A 21 3.06 -23.01 10.56
CA ASN A 21 1.64 -23.26 10.86
C ASN A 21 0.69 -22.06 10.90
N ILE A 22 0.15 -21.72 9.73
CA ILE A 22 -1.09 -20.94 9.59
C ILE A 22 -2.06 -21.82 8.80
N GLY A 23 -3.19 -22.16 9.43
CA GLY A 23 -4.29 -22.85 8.77
C GLY A 23 -5.05 -21.91 7.85
N ASP A 24 -5.68 -22.49 6.82
CA ASP A 24 -6.78 -22.01 5.94
C ASP A 24 -6.94 -20.49 5.67
N ASP A 25 -5.86 -19.71 5.71
CA ASP A 25 -5.79 -18.36 5.19
C ASP A 25 -4.95 -18.38 3.90
N GLU A 26 -5.46 -17.74 2.86
CA GLU A 26 -4.91 -17.82 1.51
C GLU A 26 -3.42 -17.48 1.50
N ASP A 27 -2.65 -18.50 1.15
CA ASP A 27 -1.22 -18.58 1.34
C ASP A 27 -0.50 -17.58 0.42
N SER A 28 0.29 -16.70 1.02
CA SER A 28 1.17 -15.75 0.31
C SER A 28 2.53 -16.39 -0.03
N SER A 29 2.62 -17.72 -0.08
CA SER A 29 3.85 -18.48 -0.39
C SER A 29 4.34 -18.30 -1.83
N GLU A 30 3.48 -17.81 -2.72
CA GLU A 30 3.87 -17.30 -4.04
C GLU A 30 4.53 -15.93 -3.87
N TYR A 31 5.79 -15.93 -3.42
CA TYR A 31 6.70 -14.82 -3.73
C TYR A 31 6.56 -14.57 -5.22
N GLY A 32 6.03 -13.40 -5.63
CA GLY A 32 5.62 -13.03 -7.00
C GLY A 32 6.68 -13.17 -8.10
N VAL A 33 7.14 -14.39 -8.28
CA VAL A 33 8.15 -14.93 -9.19
C VAL A 33 7.47 -15.97 -10.10
N VAL A 34 6.34 -16.54 -9.65
CA VAL A 34 5.46 -17.45 -10.37
C VAL A 34 4.02 -16.92 -10.32
N ASP A 35 3.20 -17.29 -11.30
CA ASP A 35 1.77 -16.96 -11.32
C ASP A 35 1.05 -17.87 -10.31
N GLY A 36 0.30 -17.25 -9.39
CA GLY A 36 -0.47 -17.95 -8.37
C GLY A 36 -1.38 -19.05 -8.94
N ASP A 37 -1.46 -20.17 -8.24
CA ASP A 37 -2.38 -21.29 -8.55
C ASP A 37 -3.85 -20.84 -8.71
N VAL A 38 -4.22 -19.71 -8.10
CA VAL A 38 -5.54 -19.09 -8.22
C VAL A 38 -5.48 -17.89 -9.16
N GLY A 39 -5.97 -18.06 -10.40
CA GLY A 39 -6.20 -16.95 -11.32
C GLY A 39 -7.19 -15.94 -10.74
N THR A 40 -6.83 -14.66 -10.71
CA THR A 40 -7.73 -13.61 -10.21
C THR A 40 -8.66 -13.10 -11.33
N ASN A 41 -9.96 -12.98 -11.05
CA ASN A 41 -10.93 -12.37 -11.97
C ASN A 41 -11.05 -10.84 -11.78
N CYS A 42 -10.08 -10.22 -11.10
CA CYS A 42 -10.09 -8.78 -10.85
C CYS A 42 -9.17 -8.11 -11.87
N THR A 43 -9.68 -7.14 -12.62
CA THR A 43 -8.83 -6.31 -13.48
C THR A 43 -7.96 -5.40 -12.61
N CYS A 44 -6.64 -5.60 -12.64
CA CYS A 44 -5.67 -4.85 -11.84
C CYS A 44 -4.79 -3.94 -12.71
N GLY A 45 -4.05 -3.02 -12.09
CA GLY A 45 -3.06 -2.18 -12.78
C GLY A 45 -3.61 -1.09 -13.71
N ILE A 46 -4.94 -0.89 -13.73
CA ILE A 46 -5.58 0.16 -14.54
C ILE A 46 -5.49 1.50 -13.81
N ALA A 47 -4.77 2.44 -14.41
CA ALA A 47 -4.78 3.84 -14.02
C ALA A 47 -5.65 4.64 -14.99
N ASN A 48 -6.40 5.61 -14.48
CA ASN A 48 -7.22 6.54 -15.28
C ASN A 48 -6.36 7.70 -15.79
N LYS A 49 -5.16 7.39 -16.30
CA LYS A 49 -4.19 8.34 -16.83
C LYS A 49 -4.09 8.21 -18.35
N GLU A 50 -3.60 9.25 -18.99
CA GLU A 50 -3.13 9.17 -20.37
C GLU A 50 -1.78 8.42 -20.44
N ASP A 51 -1.50 7.81 -21.58
CA ASP A 51 -0.22 7.14 -21.83
C ASP A 51 0.89 8.13 -22.18
N GLU A 52 1.34 8.83 -21.15
CA GLU A 52 2.41 9.81 -21.23
C GLU A 52 3.52 9.52 -20.21
N ARG A 53 4.76 9.85 -20.59
CA ARG A 53 5.90 9.81 -19.68
C ARG A 53 5.74 10.87 -18.59
N ILE A 54 6.01 10.48 -17.36
CA ILE A 54 6.00 11.37 -16.20
C ILE A 54 7.38 12.04 -16.05
N VAL A 55 7.42 13.36 -16.13
CA VAL A 55 8.63 14.18 -15.88
C VAL A 55 8.23 15.35 -14.99
N GLY A 56 8.97 15.62 -13.92
CA GLY A 56 8.72 16.73 -12.98
C GLY A 56 7.53 16.53 -12.04
N GLY A 57 6.55 15.71 -12.43
CA GLY A 57 5.38 15.36 -11.63
C GLY A 57 4.44 16.53 -11.37
N GLU A 58 3.15 16.23 -11.25
CA GLU A 58 2.13 17.17 -10.79
C GLU A 58 1.14 16.40 -9.90
N GLU A 59 0.23 17.13 -9.29
CA GLU A 59 -0.85 16.56 -8.49
C GLU A 59 -1.72 15.64 -9.36
N ALA A 60 -2.01 14.44 -8.85
CA ALA A 60 -2.91 13.51 -9.52
C ALA A 60 -4.35 14.06 -9.52
N LYS A 61 -5.19 13.62 -10.43
CA LYS A 61 -6.64 13.81 -10.31
C LYS A 61 -7.19 12.78 -9.32
N LYS A 62 -8.33 13.10 -8.71
CA LYS A 62 -9.10 12.13 -7.92
C LYS A 62 -9.31 10.85 -8.73
N ASN A 63 -8.98 9.70 -8.13
CA ASN A 63 -9.06 8.36 -8.74
C ASN A 63 -8.22 8.14 -9.99
N GLU A 64 -7.18 8.93 -10.25
CA GLU A 64 -6.29 8.68 -11.38
C GLU A 64 -5.43 7.42 -11.20
N TYR A 65 -5.07 7.13 -9.95
CA TYR A 65 -4.32 5.93 -9.56
C TYR A 65 -5.08 5.20 -8.46
N PRO A 66 -6.12 4.41 -8.80
CA PRO A 66 -7.04 3.81 -7.82
C PRO A 66 -6.38 2.81 -6.86
N MET A 67 -5.24 2.26 -7.25
CA MET A 67 -4.49 1.28 -6.45
C MET A 67 -3.67 1.90 -5.32
N ILE A 68 -3.56 3.23 -5.24
CA ILE A 68 -2.79 3.90 -4.19
C ILE A 68 -3.55 3.85 -2.86
N ALA A 69 -2.86 3.42 -1.82
CA ALA A 69 -3.32 3.46 -0.43
C ALA A 69 -2.39 4.35 0.40
N GLU A 70 -2.94 4.93 1.45
CA GLU A 70 -2.20 5.61 2.49
C GLU A 70 -2.20 4.76 3.75
N LEU A 71 -1.09 4.76 4.47
CA LEU A 71 -0.93 4.11 5.75
C LEU A 71 -0.57 5.18 6.78
N SER A 72 -1.35 5.28 7.83
CA SER A 72 -1.10 6.16 8.96
C SER A 72 -0.92 5.35 10.24
N VAL A 73 -0.02 5.82 11.10
CA VAL A 73 0.22 5.21 12.42
C VAL A 73 -0.40 6.10 13.49
N TYR A 74 -1.35 5.57 14.26
CA TYR A 74 -2.02 6.29 15.33
C TYR A 74 -1.01 6.81 16.36
N GLY A 75 -1.11 8.11 16.67
CA GLY A 75 -0.23 8.77 17.63
C GLY A 75 1.13 9.20 17.08
N GLU A 76 1.45 8.87 15.83
CA GLU A 76 2.64 9.34 15.13
C GLU A 76 2.26 10.18 13.90
N SER A 77 3.12 11.12 13.50
CA SER A 77 2.97 11.82 12.22
C SER A 77 3.55 11.02 11.05
N HIS A 78 3.68 9.70 11.22
CA HIS A 78 4.28 8.82 10.23
C HIS A 78 3.23 8.44 9.19
N MET A 79 3.48 8.86 7.95
CA MET A 79 2.64 8.55 6.79
C MET A 79 3.46 7.73 5.82
N CYS A 80 2.88 6.64 5.34
CA CYS A 80 3.45 5.76 4.36
C CYS A 80 2.50 5.53 3.19
N GLY A 81 3.08 5.18 2.03
CA GLY A 81 2.31 4.76 0.87
C GLY A 81 2.11 3.25 0.85
N GLY A 82 1.05 2.81 0.18
CA GLY A 82 0.78 1.41 -0.12
C GLY A 82 0.18 1.22 -1.50
N THR A 83 0.19 -0.02 -1.99
CA THR A 83 -0.47 -0.42 -3.23
C THR A 83 -1.42 -1.58 -2.99
N ILE A 84 -2.68 -1.42 -3.39
CA ILE A 84 -3.70 -2.46 -3.32
C ILE A 84 -3.38 -3.52 -4.38
N ILE A 85 -3.17 -4.76 -3.93
CA ILE A 85 -2.90 -5.91 -4.81
C ILE A 85 -4.07 -6.88 -4.86
N THR A 86 -4.90 -6.92 -3.82
CA THR A 86 -6.13 -7.71 -3.76
C THR A 86 -7.19 -6.97 -2.94
N LYS A 87 -8.38 -7.56 -2.81
CA LYS A 87 -9.46 -7.00 -1.97
C LYS A 87 -9.13 -6.91 -0.47
N ARG A 88 -8.08 -7.62 -0.01
CA ARG A 88 -7.72 -7.74 1.41
C ARG A 88 -6.26 -7.41 1.70
N HIS A 89 -5.45 -7.14 0.67
CA HIS A 89 -4.01 -7.01 0.81
C HIS A 89 -3.49 -5.71 0.19
N VAL A 90 -2.69 -5.00 0.97
CA VAL A 90 -1.93 -3.81 0.56
C VAL A 90 -0.45 -4.10 0.75
N VAL A 91 0.34 -3.83 -0.28
CA VAL A 91 1.81 -3.91 -0.21
C VAL A 91 2.36 -2.55 0.17
N THR A 92 3.25 -2.52 1.15
CA THR A 92 3.98 -1.32 1.60
C THR A 92 5.44 -1.67 1.89
N ALA A 93 6.25 -0.68 2.26
CA ALA A 93 7.63 -0.90 2.65
C ALA A 93 7.73 -1.41 4.10
N ALA A 94 8.70 -2.27 4.40
CA ALA A 94 8.87 -2.81 5.75
C ALA A 94 9.07 -1.71 6.81
N HIS A 95 9.82 -0.64 6.51
CA HIS A 95 10.01 0.46 7.47
C HIS A 95 8.72 1.21 7.83
N CYS A 96 7.62 1.00 7.10
CA CYS A 96 6.31 1.55 7.43
C CYS A 96 5.59 0.78 8.54
N ALA A 97 5.95 -0.49 8.72
CA ALA A 97 5.33 -1.40 9.68
C ALA A 97 6.31 -1.87 10.77
N PHE A 98 7.51 -1.30 10.84
CA PHE A 98 8.57 -1.70 11.76
C PHE A 98 9.25 -0.49 12.38
N TYR A 99 9.63 -0.59 13.66
CA TYR A 99 10.40 0.46 14.32
C TYR A 99 11.80 0.58 13.69
N PRO A 100 12.26 1.78 13.30
CA PRO A 100 13.48 1.96 12.52
C PRO A 100 14.77 1.61 13.29
N LYS A 101 14.71 1.52 14.62
CA LYS A 101 15.87 1.25 15.47
C LYS A 101 15.96 -0.19 15.96
N SER A 102 14.82 -0.83 16.20
CA SER A 102 14.77 -2.17 16.78
C SER A 102 14.38 -3.25 15.78
N LEU A 103 13.88 -2.88 14.59
CA LEU A 103 13.33 -3.80 13.60
C LEU A 103 12.24 -4.70 14.18
N ASP A 104 11.57 -4.24 15.24
CA ASP A 104 10.38 -4.87 15.78
C ASP A 104 9.16 -4.41 15.00
N PRO A 105 8.19 -5.30 14.73
CA PRO A 105 6.95 -4.93 14.07
C PRO A 105 6.16 -3.95 14.94
N LEU A 106 5.56 -2.95 14.30
CA LEU A 106 4.57 -2.08 14.92
C LEU A 106 3.34 -2.92 15.33
N PRO A 107 2.67 -2.59 16.45
CA PRO A 107 1.37 -3.15 16.75
C PRO A 107 0.40 -2.92 15.60
N LYS A 108 -0.44 -3.92 15.28
CA LYS A 108 -1.36 -3.86 14.14
C LYS A 108 -2.50 -2.88 14.40
N ASP A 109 -2.98 -2.80 15.64
CA ASP A 109 -4.08 -1.98 16.11
C ASP A 109 -3.85 -0.46 15.97
N ILE A 110 -2.60 -0.04 15.74
CA ILE A 110 -2.23 1.36 15.54
C ILE A 110 -2.01 1.72 14.07
N ILE A 111 -2.06 0.75 13.15
CA ILE A 111 -1.88 1.03 11.72
C ILE A 111 -3.25 1.11 11.05
N ASP A 112 -3.51 2.26 10.44
CA ASP A 112 -4.71 2.52 9.68
C ASP A 112 -4.37 2.59 8.18
N VAL A 113 -5.16 1.92 7.36
CA VAL A 113 -5.03 1.92 5.90
C VAL A 113 -6.21 2.69 5.30
N HIS A 114 -5.90 3.74 4.55
CA HIS A 114 -6.88 4.56 3.86
C HIS A 114 -6.81 4.34 2.34
N VAL A 115 -7.95 4.11 1.72
CA VAL A 115 -8.07 3.89 0.27
C VAL A 115 -9.13 4.80 -0.35
N GLY A 116 -8.97 5.10 -1.64
CA GLY A 116 -9.90 5.98 -2.37
C GLY A 116 -9.85 7.45 -1.92
N ILE A 117 -8.86 7.81 -1.11
CA ILE A 117 -8.60 9.19 -0.70
C ILE A 117 -7.74 9.89 -1.75
N HIS A 118 -7.87 11.22 -1.80
CA HIS A 118 -7.04 12.05 -2.68
C HIS A 118 -6.28 13.11 -1.89
N GLU A 119 -6.93 13.67 -0.86
CA GLU A 119 -6.35 14.65 0.06
C GLU A 119 -5.97 13.94 1.35
N VAL A 120 -4.71 14.08 1.77
CA VAL A 120 -4.18 13.54 3.04
C VAL A 120 -3.99 14.63 4.10
N LEU A 121 -4.10 15.90 3.71
CA LEU A 121 -3.93 17.07 4.58
C LEU A 121 -5.10 18.05 4.40
N GLY A 122 -5.33 18.89 5.41
CA GLY A 122 -6.34 19.94 5.39
C GLY A 122 -7.75 19.46 5.74
N GLU A 123 -8.74 20.34 5.57
CA GLU A 123 -10.13 20.10 6.00
C GLU A 123 -10.85 18.99 5.22
N ARG A 124 -10.36 18.67 4.02
CA ARG A 124 -10.87 17.60 3.16
C ARG A 124 -10.07 16.29 3.27
N ALA A 125 -9.15 16.21 4.24
CA ALA A 125 -8.36 15.01 4.44
C ALA A 125 -9.27 13.79 4.62
N PHE A 126 -8.97 12.71 3.90
CA PHE A 126 -9.70 11.44 3.92
C PHE A 126 -11.16 11.50 3.42
N GLU A 127 -11.59 12.61 2.80
CA GLU A 127 -12.96 12.77 2.33
C GLU A 127 -13.31 11.75 1.22
N GLY A 128 -14.37 10.98 1.44
CA GLY A 128 -14.89 9.99 0.49
C GLY A 128 -14.06 8.71 0.38
N GLY A 129 -13.02 8.54 1.19
CA GLY A 129 -12.25 7.31 1.27
C GLY A 129 -12.82 6.30 2.26
N GLN A 130 -12.21 5.12 2.26
CA GLN A 130 -12.49 4.05 3.21
C GLN A 130 -11.28 3.85 4.12
N LYS A 131 -11.54 3.62 5.40
CA LYS A 131 -10.54 3.33 6.42
C LYS A 131 -10.64 1.87 6.85
N PHE A 132 -9.51 1.19 6.92
CA PHE A 132 -9.39 -0.18 7.42
C PHE A 132 -8.32 -0.22 8.51
N ALA A 133 -8.63 -0.89 9.63
CA ALA A 133 -7.63 -1.25 10.64
C ALA A 133 -7.10 -2.66 10.33
N ILE A 134 -5.84 -2.93 10.66
CA ILE A 134 -5.19 -4.24 10.43
C ILE A 134 -5.14 -5.13 11.68
#